data_AF-F0XG54-F1
#
_entry.id   AF-F0XG54-F1
#
_cell.length_a   1.000
_cell.length_b   1.000
_cell.length_c   1.000
_cell.angle_alpha   90.00
_cell.angle_beta   90.00
_cell.angle_gamma   90.00
#
_symmetry.space_group_name_H-M   'P 1'
#
loop_
_entity.id
_entity.type
_entity.pdbx_description
1 polymer ?
#
loop_
_entity_poly.entity_id
_entity_poly.type
_entity_poly.pdbx_seq_one_letter_code
_entity_poly.pdbx_strand_id
1 'polypeptide(L)'
;MPAITLYDISITTFLKSLKTLNHILEKAESHAKGCGKDPDAYATVALTVDMKPLSFQVQVVSNTIKKSVWRLTGIDPGNWPDDESTIMGLKARVKKTAELLQKIDPKSLEGKDDTMVELQRMQFYALTVSPLENQTILGDS
;
A
#
# COMPACT_ATOMS: atom_id res chain seq x y z
N MET A 1 3.50 10.65 -32.14
CA MET A 1 3.87 9.61 -31.15
C MET A 1 2.71 9.51 -30.18
N PRO A 2 2.18 8.34 -29.83
CA PRO A 2 1.15 8.26 -28.79
C PRO A 2 1.79 8.84 -27.52
N ALA A 3 1.23 9.93 -27.02
CA ALA A 3 1.70 10.52 -25.78
C ALA A 3 1.46 9.48 -24.69
N ILE A 4 2.53 9.04 -24.02
CA ILE A 4 2.39 8.15 -22.87
C ILE A 4 1.59 8.94 -21.82
N THR A 5 0.36 8.50 -21.57
CA THR A 5 -0.53 9.19 -20.62
C THR A 5 -0.13 8.83 -19.19
N LEU A 6 -0.41 9.71 -18.24
CA LEU A 6 -0.23 9.43 -16.80
C LEU A 6 -1.01 8.17 -16.36
N TYR A 7 -2.14 7.92 -17.02
CA TYR A 7 -2.93 6.70 -16.87
C TYR A 7 -2.12 5.45 -17.25
N ASP A 8 -1.46 5.46 -18.41
CA ASP A 8 -0.67 4.33 -18.89
C ASP A 8 0.51 4.05 -17.96
N ILE A 9 1.20 5.09 -17.46
CA ILE A 9 2.35 4.89 -16.56
C ILE A 9 1.89 4.37 -15.21
N SER A 10 0.83 4.93 -14.64
CA SER A 10 0.44 4.64 -13.26
C SER A 10 -0.45 3.40 -13.17
N ILE A 11 -1.61 3.43 -13.82
CA ILE A 11 -2.65 2.40 -13.65
C ILE A 11 -2.21 1.07 -14.25
N THR A 12 -1.59 1.07 -15.44
CA THR A 12 -1.14 -0.19 -16.05
C THR A 12 0.03 -0.82 -15.27
N THR A 13 0.92 0.00 -14.69
CA THR A 13 2.00 -0.48 -13.82
C THR A 13 1.46 -1.05 -12.52
N PHE A 14 0.48 -0.39 -11.88
CA PHE A 14 -0.18 -0.95 -10.70
C PHE A 14 -0.87 -2.29 -11.00
N LEU A 15 -1.60 -2.39 -12.11
CA LEU A 15 -2.22 -3.65 -12.52
C LEU A 15 -1.19 -4.77 -12.76
N LYS A 16 -0.06 -4.47 -13.42
CA LYS A 16 1.04 -5.43 -13.60
C LYS A 16 1.61 -5.87 -12.26
N SER A 17 1.85 -4.94 -11.33
CA SER A 17 2.40 -5.25 -10.01
C SER A 17 1.46 -6.15 -9.19
N LEU A 18 0.15 -5.89 -9.21
CA LEU A 18 -0.86 -6.72 -8.54
C LEU A 18 -0.94 -8.13 -9.13
N LYS A 19 -0.81 -8.25 -10.46
CA LYS A 19 -0.75 -9.55 -11.14
C LYS A 19 0.48 -10.36 -10.69
N THR A 20 1.64 -9.71 -10.63
CA THR A 20 2.88 -10.33 -10.14
C THR A 20 2.74 -10.76 -8.68
N LEU A 21 2.15 -9.92 -7.82
CA LEU A 21 1.90 -10.25 -6.42
C LEU A 21 0.99 -11.48 -6.26
N ASN A 22 -0.09 -11.56 -7.04
CA ASN A 22 -0.98 -12.73 -7.03
C ASN A 22 -0.23 -14.02 -7.45
N HIS A 23 0.63 -13.95 -8.47
CA HIS A 23 1.46 -15.09 -8.87
C HIS A 23 2.46 -15.52 -7.80
N ILE A 24 3.03 -14.57 -7.03
CA ILE A 24 3.90 -14.90 -5.90
C ILE A 24 3.11 -15.64 -4.82
N LEU A 25 1.88 -15.20 -4.50
CA LEU A 25 1.02 -15.86 -3.53
C LEU A 25 0.61 -17.28 -3.99
N GLU A 26 0.32 -17.48 -5.27
CA GLU A 26 0.04 -18.81 -5.84
C GLU A 26 1.24 -19.76 -5.74
N LYS A 27 2.46 -19.25 -5.97
CA LYS A 27 3.68 -20.02 -5.78
C LYS A 27 3.94 -20.36 -4.32
N ALA A 28 3.70 -19.41 -3.42
CA ALA A 28 3.80 -19.65 -1.97
C ALA A 28 2.83 -20.75 -1.52
N GLU A 29 1.57 -20.71 -2.00
CA GLU A 29 0.56 -21.74 -1.73
C GLU A 29 1.00 -23.11 -2.26
N SER A 30 1.53 -23.15 -3.49
CA SER A 30 2.01 -24.40 -4.11
C SER A 30 3.22 -24.98 -3.37
N HIS A 31 4.14 -24.13 -2.93
CA HIS A 31 5.29 -24.52 -2.13
C HIS A 31 4.88 -25.03 -0.74
N ALA A 32 3.92 -24.38 -0.09
CA ALA A 32 3.36 -24.82 1.19
C ALA A 32 2.80 -26.24 1.08
N LYS A 33 1.98 -26.50 0.05
CA LYS A 33 1.41 -27.83 -0.24
C LYS A 33 2.50 -28.87 -0.51
N GLY A 34 3.54 -28.53 -1.28
CA GLY A 34 4.65 -29.43 -1.57
C GLY A 34 5.51 -29.79 -0.35
N CYS A 35 5.65 -28.86 0.60
CA CYS A 35 6.39 -29.09 1.86
C CYS A 35 5.52 -29.62 3.00
N GLY A 36 4.22 -29.87 2.78
CA GLY A 36 3.30 -30.29 3.84
C GLY A 36 3.09 -29.24 4.95
N LYS A 37 3.32 -27.96 4.65
CA LYS A 37 3.13 -26.85 5.58
C LYS A 37 1.76 -26.21 5.35
N ASP A 38 1.19 -25.64 6.42
CA ASP A 38 -0.01 -24.83 6.33
C ASP A 38 0.26 -23.58 5.45
N PRO A 39 -0.49 -23.37 4.36
CA PRO A 39 -0.38 -22.15 3.55
C PRO A 39 -0.57 -20.88 4.38
N ASP A 40 -1.46 -20.89 5.38
CA ASP A 40 -1.75 -19.70 6.18
C ASP A 40 -0.60 -19.33 7.11
N ALA A 41 0.31 -20.26 7.42
CA ALA A 41 1.55 -19.96 8.12
C ALA A 41 2.42 -18.96 7.32
N TYR A 42 2.42 -19.01 5.99
CA TYR A 42 3.19 -18.06 5.18
C TYR A 42 2.63 -16.63 5.21
N ALA A 43 1.32 -16.47 5.47
CA ALA A 43 0.71 -15.15 5.58
C ALA A 43 1.18 -14.40 6.84
N THR A 44 1.52 -15.13 7.91
CA THR A 44 1.94 -14.58 9.20
C THR A 44 3.46 -14.55 9.40
N VAL A 45 4.24 -15.12 8.47
CA VAL A 45 5.70 -15.13 8.53
C VAL A 45 6.29 -13.75 8.23
N ALA A 46 7.27 -13.36 9.04
CA ALA A 46 8.15 -12.22 8.83
C ALA A 46 9.54 -12.69 8.39
N LEU A 47 10.23 -11.90 7.56
CA LEU A 47 11.59 -12.19 7.11
C LEU A 47 12.64 -11.97 8.21
N THR A 48 12.37 -11.02 9.12
CA THR A 48 13.21 -10.70 10.28
C THR A 48 12.34 -10.36 11.49
N VAL A 49 12.93 -10.39 12.69
CA VAL A 49 12.22 -10.13 13.96
C VAL A 49 11.62 -8.72 14.04
N ASP A 50 12.22 -7.75 13.33
CA ASP A 50 11.77 -6.35 13.28
C ASP A 50 10.83 -6.06 12.09
N MET A 51 10.51 -7.07 11.27
CA MET A 51 9.66 -6.88 10.10
C MET A 51 8.21 -7.30 10.38
N LYS A 52 7.28 -6.54 9.80
CA LYS A 52 5.86 -6.90 9.79
C LYS A 52 5.59 -8.10 8.85
N PRO A 53 4.56 -8.91 9.14
CA PRO A 53 4.26 -10.14 8.39
C PRO A 53 3.89 -9.85 6.93
N LEU A 54 3.92 -10.89 6.10
CA LEU A 54 3.55 -10.80 4.69
C LEU A 54 2.13 -10.24 4.48
N SER A 55 1.18 -10.58 5.36
CA SER A 55 -0.17 -10.00 5.36
C SER A 55 -0.15 -8.47 5.39
N PHE A 56 0.67 -7.88 6.27
CA PHE A 56 0.83 -6.43 6.35
C PHE A 56 1.45 -5.83 5.08
N GLN A 57 2.41 -6.52 4.46
CA GLN A 57 3.03 -6.03 3.22
C GLN A 57 2.00 -5.95 2.07
N VAL A 58 1.19 -6.99 1.91
CA VAL A 58 0.06 -6.99 0.97
C VAL A 58 -0.95 -5.89 1.33
N GLN A 59 -1.17 -5.68 2.64
CA GLN A 59 -2.04 -4.62 3.11
C GLN A 59 -1.59 -3.23 2.65
N VAL A 60 -0.31 -2.94 2.89
CA VAL A 60 0.37 -1.69 2.50
C VAL A 60 0.35 -1.47 0.99
N VAL A 61 0.58 -2.50 0.17
CA VAL A 61 0.58 -2.37 -1.29
C VAL A 61 -0.78 -1.88 -1.78
N SER A 62 -1.87 -2.56 -1.42
CA SER A 62 -3.21 -2.11 -1.80
C SER A 62 -3.59 -0.76 -1.18
N ASN A 63 -3.19 -0.47 0.06
CA ASN A 63 -3.44 0.84 0.68
C ASN A 63 -2.69 1.97 -0.05
N THR A 64 -1.48 1.70 -0.54
CA THR A 64 -0.70 2.63 -1.37
C THR A 64 -1.42 2.89 -2.68
N ILE A 65 -1.89 1.84 -3.36
CA ILE A 65 -2.65 1.96 -4.61
C ILE A 65 -3.94 2.75 -4.38
N LYS A 66 -4.71 2.44 -3.34
CA LYS A 66 -5.94 3.17 -2.97
C LYS A 66 -5.66 4.65 -2.74
N LYS A 67 -4.61 4.99 -1.99
CA LYS A 67 -4.21 6.39 -1.76
C LYS A 67 -3.79 7.08 -3.05
N SER A 68 -3.04 6.41 -3.92
CA SER A 68 -2.67 6.94 -5.23
C SER A 68 -3.89 7.20 -6.09
N VAL A 69 -4.86 6.27 -6.13
CA VAL A 69 -6.14 6.46 -6.83
C VAL A 69 -6.89 7.65 -6.26
N TRP A 70 -7.06 7.73 -4.94
CA TRP A 70 -7.75 8.85 -4.30
C TRP A 70 -7.11 10.21 -4.64
N ARG A 71 -5.78 10.28 -4.66
CA ARG A 71 -5.04 11.50 -5.02
C ARG A 71 -5.22 11.87 -6.49
N LEU A 72 -5.22 10.87 -7.36
CA LEU A 72 -5.30 11.07 -8.80
C LEU A 72 -6.73 11.32 -9.29
N THR A 73 -7.76 10.73 -8.67
CA THR A 73 -9.15 10.85 -9.13
C THR A 73 -10.03 11.67 -8.21
N GLY A 74 -9.63 11.86 -6.94
CA GLY A 74 -10.48 12.45 -5.89
C GLY A 74 -11.56 11.50 -5.37
N ILE A 75 -11.67 10.28 -5.91
CA ILE A 75 -12.67 9.30 -5.53
C ILE A 75 -12.21 8.60 -4.26
N ASP A 76 -13.00 8.67 -3.18
CA ASP A 76 -12.72 7.93 -1.96
C ASP A 76 -12.89 6.41 -2.22
N PRO A 77 -11.82 5.60 -2.13
CA PRO A 77 -11.89 4.16 -2.36
C PRO A 77 -12.53 3.40 -1.17
N GLY A 78 -12.95 4.10 -0.12
CA GLY A 78 -13.59 3.58 1.08
C GLY A 78 -12.58 2.94 2.06
N ASN A 79 -12.98 2.81 3.33
CA ASN A 79 -12.17 2.11 4.33
C ASN A 79 -12.27 0.59 4.15
N TRP A 80 -11.14 -0.11 4.08
CA TRP A 80 -11.12 -1.58 4.04
C TRP A 80 -10.48 -2.05 5.34
N PRO A 81 -11.18 -2.81 6.20
CA PRO A 81 -10.58 -3.34 7.41
C PRO A 81 -9.47 -4.32 7.04
N ASP A 82 -8.33 -4.21 7.73
CA ASP A 82 -7.10 -4.97 7.48
C ASP A 82 -7.10 -6.29 8.28
N ASP A 83 -8.20 -7.04 8.19
CA ASP A 83 -8.45 -8.26 9.00
C ASP A 83 -7.99 -9.55 8.31
N GLU A 84 -7.35 -9.46 7.13
CA GLU A 84 -6.97 -10.64 6.36
C GLU A 84 -5.71 -11.33 6.89
N SER A 85 -5.89 -12.50 7.50
CA SER A 85 -4.80 -13.35 8.00
C SER A 85 -4.51 -14.58 7.13
N THR A 86 -5.33 -14.86 6.11
CA THR A 86 -5.22 -16.06 5.25
C THR A 86 -4.74 -15.72 3.84
N ILE A 87 -4.05 -16.66 3.18
CA ILE A 87 -3.58 -16.45 1.79
C ILE A 87 -4.76 -16.18 0.85
N MET A 88 -5.89 -16.87 1.05
CA MET A 88 -7.09 -16.63 0.24
C MET A 88 -7.65 -15.22 0.45
N GLY A 89 -7.67 -14.72 1.69
CA GLY A 89 -8.09 -13.34 1.99
C GLY A 89 -7.18 -12.31 1.32
N LEU A 90 -5.86 -12.53 1.37
CA LEU A 90 -4.88 -11.66 0.71
C LEU A 90 -5.08 -11.64 -0.82
N LYS A 91 -5.32 -12.79 -1.46
CA LYS A 91 -5.63 -12.88 -2.89
C LYS A 91 -6.93 -12.16 -3.23
N ALA A 92 -7.97 -12.31 -2.41
CA ALA A 92 -9.24 -11.61 -2.59
C ALA A 92 -9.06 -10.08 -2.52
N ARG A 93 -8.25 -9.58 -1.58
CA ARG A 93 -7.93 -8.16 -1.45
C ARG A 93 -7.15 -7.61 -2.65
N VAL A 94 -6.18 -8.37 -3.15
CA VAL A 94 -5.45 -8.03 -4.40
C VAL A 94 -6.42 -7.94 -5.58
N LYS A 95 -7.33 -8.91 -5.73
CA LYS A 95 -8.35 -8.91 -6.79
C LYS A 95 -9.29 -7.71 -6.67
N LYS A 96 -9.81 -7.42 -5.48
CA LYS A 96 -10.64 -6.25 -5.19
C LYS A 96 -9.93 -4.94 -5.56
N THR A 97 -8.62 -4.86 -5.31
CA THR A 97 -7.80 -3.70 -5.68
C THR A 97 -7.68 -3.57 -7.20
N ALA A 98 -7.48 -4.68 -7.91
CA ALA A 98 -7.43 -4.69 -9.37
C ALA A 98 -8.78 -4.28 -10.01
N GLU A 99 -9.90 -4.72 -9.42
CA GLU A 99 -11.25 -4.32 -9.85
C GLU A 99 -11.51 -2.82 -9.64
N LEU A 100 -11.01 -2.23 -8.52
CA LEU A 100 -11.06 -0.79 -8.33
C LEU A 100 -10.31 -0.04 -9.44
N LEU A 101 -9.10 -0.50 -9.79
CA LEU A 101 -8.29 0.13 -10.83
C LEU A 101 -8.93 0.05 -12.22
N GLN A 102 -9.63 -1.05 -12.53
CA GLN A 102 -10.33 -1.23 -13.80
C GLN A 102 -11.56 -0.32 -13.94
N LYS A 103 -12.15 0.14 -12.83
CA LYS A 103 -13.30 1.06 -12.84
C LYS A 103 -12.91 2.51 -13.07
N ILE A 104 -11.62 2.85 -13.05
CA ILE A 104 -11.15 4.21 -13.26
C ILE A 104 -11.14 4.52 -14.75
N ASP A 105 -11.89 5.54 -15.16
CA ASP A 105 -11.90 6.02 -16.54
C ASP A 105 -10.58 6.77 -16.83
N PRO A 106 -9.84 6.40 -17.91
CA PRO A 106 -8.66 7.13 -18.38
C PRO A 106 -8.86 8.65 -18.50
N LYS A 107 -10.07 9.10 -18.88
CA LYS A 107 -10.41 10.52 -19.02
C LYS A 107 -10.37 11.29 -17.71
N SER A 108 -10.51 10.61 -16.57
CA SER A 108 -10.44 11.26 -15.24
C SER A 108 -9.03 11.67 -14.84
N LEU A 109 -8.01 11.22 -15.59
CA LEU A 109 -6.60 11.49 -15.36
C LEU A 109 -5.97 12.42 -16.41
N GLU A 110 -6.68 12.77 -17.47
CA GLU A 110 -6.20 13.77 -18.45
C GLU A 110 -6.13 15.15 -17.80
N GLY A 111 -4.96 15.80 -17.86
CA GLY A 111 -4.74 17.16 -17.37
C GLY A 111 -4.35 17.30 -15.91
N LYS A 112 -4.08 16.20 -15.19
CA LYS A 112 -3.61 16.23 -13.79
C LYS A 112 -2.09 16.18 -13.61
N ASP A 113 -1.33 16.26 -14.69
CA ASP A 113 0.14 16.14 -14.68
C ASP A 113 0.84 17.18 -13.77
N ASP A 114 0.23 18.35 -13.56
CA ASP A 114 0.74 19.44 -12.71
C ASP A 114 0.06 19.53 -11.32
N THR A 115 -0.73 18.53 -10.92
CA THR A 115 -1.46 18.60 -9.64
C THR A 115 -0.50 18.38 -8.48
N MET A 116 -0.22 19.43 -7.70
CA MET A 116 0.46 19.34 -6.40
C MET A 116 -0.38 18.50 -5.44
N VAL A 117 0.13 17.34 -5.04
CA VAL A 117 -0.49 16.48 -4.03
C VAL A 117 0.21 16.69 -2.70
N GLU A 118 -0.44 17.36 -1.75
CA GLU A 118 0.08 17.50 -0.40
C GLU A 118 0.09 16.15 0.32
N LEU A 119 1.29 15.64 0.55
CA LEU A 119 1.51 14.48 1.40
C LEU A 119 1.56 14.95 2.84
N GLN A 120 0.44 14.87 3.57
CA GLN A 120 0.54 14.86 5.02
C GLN A 120 1.30 13.61 5.44
N ARG A 121 2.57 13.83 5.80
CA ARG A 121 3.47 12.82 6.32
C ARG A 121 2.83 12.21 7.56
N MET A 122 2.27 11.01 7.45
CA MET A 122 1.83 10.25 8.62
C MET A 122 3.05 10.10 9.54
N GLN A 123 2.94 10.62 10.76
CA GLN A 123 3.95 10.54 11.81
C GLN A 123 4.26 9.06 12.08
N PHE A 124 5.30 8.52 11.43
CA PHE A 124 5.87 7.23 11.78
C PHE A 124 6.80 7.30 13.01
N TYR A 125 6.91 8.46 13.64
CA TYR A 125 7.35 8.63 15.03
C TYR A 125 7.03 10.08 15.40
N ALA A 126 6.05 10.30 16.29
CA ALA A 126 6.08 11.52 17.08
C ALA A 126 7.20 11.32 18.12
N LEU A 127 8.45 11.53 17.72
CA LEU A 127 9.46 11.93 18.70
C LEU A 127 9.02 13.33 19.12
N THR A 128 8.21 13.39 20.18
CA THR A 128 8.01 14.61 20.94
C THR A 128 9.37 14.95 21.52
N VAL A 129 10.20 15.64 20.74
CA VAL A 129 11.20 16.52 21.31
C VAL A 129 10.38 17.61 21.99
N SER A 130 10.16 17.41 23.29
CA SER A 130 9.60 18.43 24.16
C SER A 130 10.46 19.70 24.02
N PRO A 131 9.88 20.88 23.79
CA PRO A 131 10.62 22.14 23.80
C PRO A 131 11.04 22.59 25.22
N LEU A 132 11.56 21.67 26.04
CA LEU A 132 11.96 21.95 27.44
C LEU A 132 13.48 22.14 27.64
N GLU A 133 14.21 22.49 26.59
CA GLU A 133 15.58 22.99 26.69
C GLU A 133 15.73 24.43 26.20
N ASN A 134 14.69 25.26 26.37
CA ASN A 134 14.90 26.68 26.64
C ASN A 134 14.86 26.90 28.15
N GLN A 135 15.90 26.42 28.84
CA GLN A 135 16.25 27.01 30.13
C GLN A 135 16.68 28.44 29.88
N THR A 136 15.72 29.31 30.16
CA THR A 136 15.91 30.70 30.53
C THR A 136 16.97 30.74 31.63
N ILE A 137 18.23 31.00 31.27
CA ILE A 137 19.20 31.54 32.22
C ILE A 137 18.94 33.05 32.26
N LEU A 138 17.96 33.44 33.09
CA LEU A 138 17.86 34.79 33.61
C LEU A 138 17.51 34.67 35.10
N GLY A 139 18.39 35.22 35.94
CA GLY A 139 18.03 35.66 37.29
C GLY A 139 18.96 35.19 38.41
N ASP A 140 20.01 35.98 38.65
CA ASP A 140 20.55 36.38 39.95
C ASP A 140 20.37 35.48 41.19
N SER A 141 21.50 35.03 41.75
CA SER A 141 21.96 35.30 43.14
C SER A 141 23.38 34.79 43.34
#